data_AF-A0A6G1RW10-F1
#
_entry.id   AF-A0A6G1RW10-F1
#
_cell.length_a   1.000
_cell.length_b   1.000
_cell.length_c   1.000
_cell.angle_alpha   90.00
_cell.angle_beta   90.00
_cell.angle_gamma   90.00
#
_symmetry.space_group_name_H-M   'P 1'
#
loop_
_entity.id
_entity.type
_entity.pdbx_description
1 polymer ?
#
loop_
_entity_poly.entity_id
_entity_poly.type
_entity_poly.pdbx_seq_one_letter_code
_entity_poly.pdbx_strand_id
1 'polypeptide(L)'
;PARGGGLTLGLAGRLPGLRPAEPGEFTRRAFHHGKLDLTAAEGLGDLIRAETEAQRRQALRQMEGELGRLYQRWSETLTQALAHLEAYIDFSEDDNVEEEVLSQVDATVRT
;
A
#
# COMPACT_ATOMS: atom_id res chain seq x y z
N PRO A 1 16.82 15.57 -34.22
CA PRO A 1 17.96 14.66 -33.92
C PRO A 1 18.72 15.12 -32.66
N ALA A 2 18.37 14.56 -31.50
CA ALA A 2 18.98 14.86 -30.20
C ALA A 2 20.35 14.16 -30.08
N ARG A 3 21.40 14.75 -30.67
CA ARG A 3 22.79 14.34 -30.45
C ARG A 3 23.32 15.03 -29.20
N GLY A 4 23.00 14.50 -28.01
CA GLY A 4 23.49 15.07 -26.75
C GLY A 4 23.33 14.22 -25.49
N GLY A 5 22.46 13.21 -25.48
CA GLY A 5 22.10 12.48 -24.25
C GLY A 5 23.14 11.48 -23.72
N GLY A 6 24.01 10.93 -24.56
CA GLY A 6 24.94 9.86 -24.15
C GLY A 6 26.09 10.36 -23.26
N LEU A 7 26.61 11.56 -23.53
CA LEU A 7 27.75 12.14 -22.80
C LEU A 7 27.31 12.74 -21.45
N THR A 8 26.10 13.30 -21.38
CA THR A 8 25.56 13.91 -20.16
C THR A 8 25.17 12.87 -19.11
N LEU A 9 24.63 11.71 -19.51
CA LEU A 9 24.33 10.62 -18.57
C LEU A 9 25.60 10.05 -17.91
N GLY A 10 26.69 9.91 -18.67
CA GLY A 10 27.97 9.39 -18.18
C GLY A 10 28.66 10.31 -17.16
N LEU A 11 28.39 11.62 -17.21
CA LEU A 11 28.94 12.59 -16.26
C LEU A 11 28.28 12.51 -14.87
N ALA A 12 26.99 12.13 -14.79
CA ALA A 12 26.30 11.98 -13.51
C ALA A 12 26.93 10.89 -12.61
N GLY A 13 27.48 9.83 -13.21
CA GLY A 13 28.20 8.77 -12.49
C GLY A 13 29.59 9.18 -11.96
N ARG A 14 30.07 10.39 -12.31
CA ARG A 14 31.37 10.92 -11.87
C ARG A 14 31.25 11.96 -10.75
N LEU A 15 30.04 12.25 -10.30
CA LEU A 15 29.83 13.14 -9.15
C LEU A 15 30.31 12.44 -7.87
N PRO A 16 31.20 13.07 -7.09
CA PRO A 16 31.70 12.49 -5.86
C PRO A 16 30.55 12.19 -4.88
N GLY A 17 30.57 11.00 -4.28
CA GLY A 17 29.55 10.56 -3.33
C GLY A 17 28.28 9.97 -3.94
N LEU A 18 28.16 9.90 -5.27
CA LEU A 18 27.07 9.20 -5.94
C LEU A 18 27.54 7.83 -6.45
N ARG A 19 26.65 6.84 -6.40
CA ARG A 19 26.83 5.54 -7.07
C ARG A 19 25.66 5.28 -8.01
N PRO A 20 25.85 4.46 -9.05
CA PRO A 20 24.72 3.95 -9.83
C PRO A 20 23.69 3.27 -8.92
N ALA A 21 22.42 3.53 -9.21
CA ALA A 21 21.32 2.87 -8.53
C ALA A 21 21.16 1.44 -9.05
N GLU A 22 20.80 0.52 -8.15
CA GLU A 22 20.34 -0.80 -8.54
C GLU A 22 18.95 -0.75 -9.19
N PRO A 23 18.54 -1.77 -9.95
CA PRO A 23 17.21 -1.84 -10.53
C PRO A 23 16.13 -1.66 -9.46
N GLY A 24 15.25 -0.67 -9.63
CA GLY A 24 14.15 -0.39 -8.71
C GLY A 24 14.54 0.26 -7.38
N GLU A 25 15.81 0.62 -7.18
CA GLU A 25 16.30 1.09 -5.88
C GLU A 25 15.59 2.35 -5.37
N PHE A 26 15.25 3.28 -6.26
CA PHE A 26 14.51 4.49 -5.87
C PHE A 26 13.11 4.17 -5.35
N THR A 27 12.39 3.28 -6.03
CA THR A 27 11.06 2.83 -5.60
C THR A 27 11.15 2.06 -4.29
N ARG A 28 12.14 1.17 -4.12
CA ARG A 28 12.40 0.48 -2.84
C ARG A 28 12.66 1.46 -1.71
N ARG A 29 13.51 2.47 -1.93
CA ARG A 29 13.78 3.53 -0.94
C ARG A 29 12.53 4.33 -0.59
N ALA A 30 11.68 4.62 -1.55
CA ALA A 30 10.41 5.30 -1.31
C ALA A 30 9.46 4.45 -0.44
N PHE A 31 9.38 3.15 -0.71
CA PHE A 31 8.64 2.19 0.11
C PHE A 31 9.19 2.11 1.55
N HIS A 32 10.49 1.87 1.71
CA HIS A 32 11.11 1.75 3.05
C HIS A 32 10.99 3.03 3.89
N HIS A 33 10.91 4.20 3.26
CA HIS A 33 10.70 5.48 3.95
C HIS A 33 9.22 5.87 4.05
N GLY A 34 8.27 4.97 3.79
CA GLY A 34 6.84 5.20 3.95
C GLY A 34 6.25 6.25 2.99
N LYS A 35 6.97 6.62 1.92
CA LYS A 35 6.46 7.53 0.89
C LYS A 35 5.50 6.85 -0.08
N LEU A 36 5.61 5.53 -0.18
CA LEU A 36 4.74 4.66 -0.97
C LEU A 36 4.43 3.42 -0.13
N ASP A 37 3.21 2.91 -0.23
CA ASP A 37 2.92 1.54 0.22
C ASP A 37 3.36 0.52 -0.86
N LEU A 38 3.29 -0.78 -0.52
CA LEU A 38 3.72 -1.84 -1.43
C LEU A 38 2.86 -1.87 -2.72
N THR A 39 1.55 -1.69 -2.59
CA THR A 39 0.62 -1.69 -3.73
C THR A 39 0.88 -0.52 -4.69
N ALA A 40 1.25 0.64 -4.14
CA ALA A 40 1.60 1.81 -4.93
C ALA A 40 2.95 1.63 -5.65
N ALA A 41 3.91 0.99 -5.00
CA ALA A 41 5.21 0.64 -5.60
C ALA A 41 5.06 -0.36 -6.76
N GLU A 42 4.20 -1.37 -6.60
CA GLU A 42 3.87 -2.33 -7.66
C GLU A 42 3.10 -1.66 -8.81
N GLY A 43 2.09 -0.84 -8.48
CA GLY A 43 1.33 -0.05 -9.45
C GLY A 43 2.21 0.86 -10.31
N LEU A 44 3.26 1.46 -9.74
CA LEU A 44 4.24 2.23 -10.52
C LEU A 44 5.01 1.34 -11.52
N GLY A 45 5.40 0.13 -11.10
CA GLY A 45 6.07 -0.83 -11.97
C GLY A 45 5.18 -1.31 -13.11
N ASP A 46 3.91 -1.55 -12.83
CA ASP A 46 2.92 -1.96 -13.83
C ASP A 46 2.58 -0.82 -14.78
N LEU A 47 2.56 0.42 -14.28
CA LEU A 47 2.33 1.60 -15.11
C LEU A 47 3.42 1.79 -16.16
N ILE A 48 4.68 1.58 -15.79
CA ILE A 48 5.83 1.64 -16.71
C ILE A 48 5.73 0.55 -17.79
N ARG A 49 5.16 -0.61 -17.46
CA ARG A 49 5.06 -1.78 -18.35
C ARG A 49 3.72 -1.87 -19.10
N ALA A 50 2.78 -0.96 -18.87
CA ALA A 50 1.44 -1.04 -19.44
C ALA A 50 1.48 -0.98 -20.98
N GLU A 51 0.88 -1.98 -21.63
CA GLU A 51 0.79 -2.06 -23.10
C GLU A 51 -0.58 -1.61 -23.62
N THR A 52 -1.58 -1.59 -22.73
CA THR A 52 -2.95 -1.20 -23.06
C THR A 52 -3.43 -0.06 -22.17
N GLU A 53 -4.39 0.71 -22.68
CA GLU A 53 -5.03 1.78 -21.91
C GLU A 53 -5.77 1.25 -20.66
N ALA A 54 -6.28 0.02 -20.72
CA ALA A 54 -6.88 -0.64 -19.57
C ALA A 54 -5.86 -0.93 -18.46
N GLN A 55 -4.69 -1.49 -18.82
CA GLN A 55 -3.58 -1.72 -17.88
C GLN A 55 -3.07 -0.40 -17.29
N ARG A 56 -2.88 0.63 -18.13
CA ARG A 56 -2.42 1.95 -17.69
C ARG A 56 -3.36 2.54 -16.63
N ARG A 57 -4.68 2.50 -16.88
CA ARG A 57 -5.68 3.01 -15.94
C ARG A 57 -5.73 2.20 -14.63
N GLN A 58 -5.59 0.88 -14.70
CA GLN A 58 -5.54 0.02 -13.52
C GLN A 58 -4.29 0.33 -12.68
N ALA A 59 -3.12 0.38 -13.32
CA ALA A 59 -1.85 0.64 -12.65
C ALA A 59 -1.81 2.04 -12.01
N LEU A 60 -2.39 3.05 -12.67
CA LEU A 60 -2.55 4.39 -12.08
C LEU A 60 -3.37 4.37 -10.79
N ARG A 61 -4.52 3.70 -10.79
CA ARG A 61 -5.37 3.57 -9.59
C ARG A 61 -4.65 2.90 -8.42
N GLN A 62 -3.87 1.86 -8.71
CA GLN A 62 -3.05 1.20 -7.70
C GLN A 62 -1.93 2.11 -7.19
N MET A 63 -1.21 2.78 -8.09
CA MET A 63 -0.16 3.75 -7.75
C MET A 63 -0.71 4.91 -6.88
N GLU A 64 -1.94 5.35 -7.13
CA GLU A 64 -2.64 6.38 -6.34
C GLU A 64 -3.15 5.87 -4.98
N GLY A 65 -2.90 4.60 -4.65
CA GLY A 65 -3.17 4.02 -3.34
C GLY A 65 -4.61 3.53 -3.15
N GLU A 66 -5.37 3.27 -4.22
CA GLU A 66 -6.75 2.80 -4.09
C GLU A 66 -6.83 1.45 -3.35
N LEU A 67 -5.95 0.51 -3.70
CA LEU A 67 -5.85 -0.79 -3.02
C LEU A 67 -5.34 -0.66 -1.58
N GLY A 68 -4.31 0.16 -1.36
CA GLY A 68 -3.80 0.44 -0.01
C GLY A 68 -4.92 0.96 0.92
N ARG A 69 -5.72 1.93 0.45
CA ARG A 69 -6.88 2.43 1.22
C ARG A 69 -7.95 1.37 1.44
N LEU A 70 -8.19 0.50 0.46
CA LEU A 70 -9.16 -0.59 0.59
C LEU A 70 -8.75 -1.57 1.69
N TYR A 71 -7.50 -2.04 1.65
CA TYR A 71 -6.97 -2.96 2.64
C TYR A 71 -6.87 -2.33 4.03
N GLN A 72 -6.50 -1.05 4.09
CA GLN A 72 -6.48 -0.33 5.36
C GLN A 72 -7.86 -0.29 6.02
N ARG A 73 -8.92 0.01 5.25
CA ARG A 73 -10.29 -0.02 5.76
C ARG A 73 -10.68 -1.41 6.28
N TRP A 74 -10.41 -2.46 5.51
CA TRP A 74 -10.70 -3.82 5.96
C TRP A 74 -9.91 -4.20 7.21
N SER A 75 -8.64 -3.81 7.29
CA SER A 75 -7.81 -4.05 8.48
C SER A 75 -8.41 -3.36 9.71
N GLU A 76 -8.88 -2.12 9.57
CA GLU A 76 -9.53 -1.37 10.66
C GLU A 76 -10.83 -2.05 11.11
N THR A 77 -11.69 -2.40 10.16
CA THR A 77 -12.94 -3.14 10.42
C THR A 77 -12.69 -4.44 11.18
N LEU A 78 -11.73 -5.25 10.72
CA LEU A 78 -11.40 -6.52 11.35
C LEU A 78 -10.75 -6.35 12.72
N THR A 79 -9.91 -5.33 12.89
CA THR A 79 -9.29 -5.02 14.19
C THR A 79 -10.35 -4.63 15.21
N GLN A 80 -11.34 -3.82 14.81
CA GLN A 80 -12.44 -3.44 15.69
C GLN A 80 -13.31 -4.64 16.08
N ALA A 81 -13.67 -5.49 15.10
CA ALA A 81 -14.40 -6.72 15.35
C ALA A 81 -13.65 -7.66 16.31
N LEU A 82 -12.32 -7.77 16.15
CA LEU A 82 -11.48 -8.57 17.04
C LEU A 82 -11.46 -8.00 18.47
N ALA A 83 -11.34 -6.68 18.64
CA ALA A 83 -11.37 -6.05 19.96
C ALA A 83 -12.71 -6.29 20.69
N HIS A 84 -13.83 -6.24 19.97
CA HIS A 84 -15.14 -6.58 20.52
C HIS A 84 -15.22 -8.05 20.95
N LEU A 85 -14.72 -8.96 20.12
CA LEU A 85 -14.69 -10.39 20.45
C LEU A 85 -13.78 -10.69 21.66
N GLU A 86 -12.62 -10.04 21.74
CA GLU A 86 -11.68 -10.20 22.87
C GLU A 86 -12.32 -9.72 24.18
N ALA A 87 -13.00 -8.56 24.16
CA ALA A 87 -13.76 -8.08 25.31
C ALA A 87 -14.90 -9.04 25.70
N TYR A 88 -15.61 -9.61 24.73
CA TYR A 88 -16.64 -10.62 25.03
C TYR A 88 -16.05 -11.85 25.73
N ILE A 89 -14.92 -12.37 25.25
CA ILE A 89 -14.26 -13.53 25.86
C ILE A 89 -13.83 -13.20 27.29
N ASP A 90 -13.16 -12.06 27.50
CA ASP A 90 -12.59 -11.65 28.79
C ASP A 90 -13.65 -11.31 29.85
N PHE A 91 -14.86 -10.86 29.46
CA PHE A 91 -15.92 -10.42 30.37
C PHE A 91 -17.20 -11.26 30.31
N SER A 92 -17.16 -12.46 29.71
CA SER A 92 -18.31 -13.37 29.55
C SER A 92 -18.90 -13.94 30.85
N GLU A 93 -18.29 -13.72 32.02
CA GLU A 93 -18.87 -14.09 33.32
C GLU A 93 -19.73 -12.96 33.93
N ASP A 94 -19.75 -11.77 33.34
CA ASP A 94 -20.57 -10.63 33.75
C ASP A 94 -21.89 -10.67 32.96
N ASP A 95 -23.00 -11.04 33.63
CA ASP A 95 -24.33 -11.46 33.11
C ASP A 95 -25.04 -10.51 32.09
N ASN A 96 -24.43 -9.43 31.60
CA ASN A 96 -25.09 -8.40 30.78
C ASN A 96 -24.34 -7.94 29.52
N VAL A 97 -23.23 -8.57 29.12
CA VAL A 97 -22.38 -8.08 28.00
C VAL A 97 -22.62 -8.81 26.68
N GLU A 98 -23.45 -9.86 26.67
CA GLU A 98 -23.35 -10.91 25.64
C GLU A 98 -24.01 -10.58 24.28
N GLU A 99 -25.22 -10.04 24.27
CA GLU A 99 -26.01 -9.90 23.03
C GLU A 99 -25.62 -8.65 22.21
N GLU A 100 -25.23 -7.57 22.90
CA GLU A 100 -24.90 -6.30 22.26
C GLU A 100 -23.56 -6.38 21.50
N VAL A 101 -22.54 -7.05 22.06
CA VAL A 101 -21.20 -7.13 21.48
C VAL A 101 -21.16 -7.96 20.20
N LEU A 102 -21.87 -9.10 20.16
CA LEU A 102 -21.96 -9.94 18.96
C LEU A 102 -22.71 -9.26 17.82
N SER A 103 -23.73 -8.45 18.14
CA SER A 103 -24.46 -7.67 17.14
C SER A 103 -23.58 -6.58 16.49
N GLN A 104 -22.69 -5.95 17.27
CA GLN A 104 -21.75 -4.94 16.79
C GLN A 104 -20.69 -5.54 15.86
N VAL A 105 -20.24 -6.76 16.13
CA VAL A 105 -19.29 -7.49 15.25
C VAL A 105 -19.92 -7.80 13.89
N ASP A 106 -21.15 -8.35 13.86
CA ASP A 106 -21.84 -8.68 12.59
C ASP A 106 -22.14 -7.42 11.77
N ALA A 107 -22.54 -6.32 12.42
CA ALA A 107 -22.74 -5.03 11.76
C ALA A 107 -21.46 -4.48 11.13
N THR A 108 -20.33 -4.59 11.85
CA THR A 108 -19.02 -4.07 11.42
C THR A 108 -18.48 -4.84 10.22
N VAL A 109 -18.61 -6.18 10.19
CA VAL A 109 -18.06 -7.03 9.11
C VAL A 109 -18.91 -6.98 7.83
N ARG A 110 -20.20 -6.64 7.92
CA ARG A 110 -21.10 -6.56 6.75
C ARG A 110 -20.99 -5.29 5.92
N THR A 111 -20.18 -4.31 6.34
CA THR A 111 -19.98 -3.02 5.64
C THR A 111 -18.80 -3.07 4.68
#